data_AF-A0A958K8B4-F1
#
_entry.id   AF-A0A958K8B4-F1
#
_cell.length_a   1.000
_cell.length_b   1.000
_cell.length_c   1.000
_cell.angle_alpha   90.00
_cell.angle_beta   90.00
_cell.angle_gamma   90.00
#
_symmetry.space_group_name_H-M   'P 1'
#
loop_
_entity.id
_entity.type
_entity.pdbx_description
1 polymer ?
#
loop_
_entity_poly.entity_id
_entity_poly.type
_entity_poly.pdbx_seq_one_letter_code
_entity_poly.pdbx_strand_id
1 'polypeptide(L)' 'FKKTMVFPVSEQVVSLEFSYFDARTEEWDSNWGESPRVKLPSKVLMRLRLRSQSGFEESFTTMLALRSIN' A
#
# COMPACT_ATOMS: atom_id res chain seq x y z
N PHE A 1 -2.40 -18.36 -6.75
CA PHE A 1 -2.20 -18.01 -5.32
C PHE A 1 -2.78 -16.62 -5.06
N LYS A 2 -3.89 -16.52 -4.32
CA LYS A 2 -4.51 -15.23 -3.94
C LYS A 2 -4.08 -14.90 -2.51
N LYS A 3 -3.24 -13.87 -2.32
CA LYS A 3 -2.94 -13.33 -1.00
C LYS A 3 -4.02 -12.30 -0.67
N THR A 4 -5.00 -12.71 0.12
CA THR A 4 -5.99 -11.80 0.71
C THR A 4 -5.44 -11.28 2.03
N MET A 5 -5.26 -9.97 2.17
CA MET A 5 -5.07 -9.34 3.48
C MET A 5 -6.43 -8.88 4.01
N VAL A 6 -6.76 -9.32 5.22
CA VAL A 6 -7.96 -8.87 5.95
C VAL A 6 -7.46 -7.97 7.07
N PHE A 7 -7.78 -6.69 6.98
CA PHE A 7 -7.57 -5.76 8.09
C PHE A 7 -8.88 -5.71 8.88
N PRO A 8 -8.89 -6.02 10.18
CA PRO A 8 -10.02 -5.61 11.00
C PRO A 8 -10.08 -4.09 10.94
N VAL A 9 -11.21 -3.53 10.50
CA VAL A 9 -11.46 -2.10 10.63
C VAL A 9 -11.53 -1.83 12.13
N SER A 10 -10.40 -1.41 12.68
CA SER A 10 -10.20 -1.13 14.09
C SER A 10 -10.19 0.37 14.29
N GLU A 11 -10.80 0.86 15.37
CA GLU A 11 -10.69 2.26 15.81
C GLU A 11 -9.24 2.70 16.06
N GLN A 12 -8.32 1.74 16.10
CA GLN A 12 -6.89 1.97 16.28
C GLN A 12 -6.17 2.32 14.97
N VAL A 13 -6.80 2.18 13.80
CA VAL A 13 -6.16 2.56 12.54
C VAL A 13 -6.13 4.08 12.43
N VAL A 14 -4.93 4.66 12.47
CA VAL A 14 -4.70 6.10 12.33
C VAL A 14 -4.58 6.47 10.86
N SER A 15 -3.77 5.72 10.10
CA SER A 15 -3.68 5.90 8.65
C SER A 15 -3.36 4.60 7.93
N LEU A 16 -3.86 4.51 6.69
CA LEU A 16 -3.48 3.49 5.72
C LEU A 16 -3.13 4.23 4.42
N GLU A 17 -1.85 4.16 4.06
CA GLU A 17 -1.30 4.86 2.90
C GLU A 17 -0.74 3.85 1.90
N PHE A 18 -0.95 4.12 0.62
CA PHE A 18 -0.36 3.37 -0.46
C PHE A 18 0.54 4.27 -1.31
N SER A 19 1.64 3.70 -1.78
CA SER A 19 2.46 4.30 -2.84
C SER A 19 2.72 3.27 -3.91
N TYR A 20 2.72 3.70 -5.17
CA TYR A 20 2.77 2.85 -6.34
C TYR A 20 4.00 3.20 -7.16
N PHE A 21 4.82 2.20 -7.45
CA PHE A 21 6.06 2.39 -8.20
C PHE A 21 5.81 2.27 -9.71
N ASP A 22 6.09 3.34 -10.44
CA ASP A 22 6.10 3.34 -11.90
C ASP A 22 7.51 3.01 -12.41
N ALA A 23 7.68 1.83 -13.00
CA ALA A 23 8.98 1.40 -13.53
C ALA A 23 9.42 2.17 -14.79
N ARG A 24 8.55 2.97 -15.41
CA ARG A 24 8.90 3.81 -16.56
C ARG A 24 9.58 5.10 -16.13
N THR A 25 9.08 5.72 -15.07
CA THR A 25 9.63 6.96 -14.52
C THR A 25 10.56 6.74 -13.34
N GLU A 26 10.61 5.51 -12.81
CA GLU A 26 11.36 5.13 -11.59
C GLU A 26 10.92 5.88 -10.34
N GLU A 27 9.66 6.33 -10.30
CA GLU A 27 9.12 7.17 -9.24
C GLU A 27 8.01 6.47 -8.45
N TRP A 28 7.81 6.93 -7.22
CA TRP A 28 6.67 6.55 -6.39
C TRP A 28 5.58 7.62 -6.47
N ASP A 29 4.34 7.18 -6.63
CA ASP A 29 3.17 8.06 -6.63
C ASP A 29 2.16 7.57 -5.59
N SER A 30 1.42 8.48 -4.96
CA SER A 30 0.31 8.15 -4.05
C SER A 30 -0.98 7.79 -4.79
N ASN A 31 -1.07 8.14 -6.07
CA ASN A 31 -2.25 7.96 -6.89
C ASN A 31 -2.04 6.90 -7.97
N TRP A 32 -3.05 6.07 -8.16
CA TRP A 32 -3.07 5.02 -9.15
C TRP A 32 -4.43 4.96 -9.85
N GLY A 33 -4.44 4.81 -11.17
CA GLY A 33 -5.66 4.61 -11.97
C GLY A 33 -6.37 5.88 -12.46
N GLU A 34 -5.97 7.06 -12.00
CA GLU A 34 -6.43 8.34 -12.55
C GLU A 34 -5.37 8.89 -13.51
N SER A 35 -5.69 9.06 -14.81
CA SER A 35 -4.76 9.34 -15.95
C SER A 35 -4.09 8.08 -16.55
N PRO A 36 -3.33 8.08 -17.68
CA PRO A 36 -3.15 6.92 -18.59
C PRO A 36 -2.39 5.70 -18.02
N ARG A 37 -2.14 5.68 -16.71
CA ARG A 37 -1.60 4.56 -15.93
C ARG A 37 -2.64 3.44 -15.76
N VAL A 38 -3.00 2.82 -16.87
CA VAL A 38 -3.83 1.60 -16.91
C VAL A 38 -2.99 0.34 -16.59
N LYS A 39 -1.66 0.42 -16.74
CA LYS A 39 -0.75 -0.72 -16.56
C LYS A 39 -0.35 -0.91 -15.10
N LEU A 40 -0.72 -2.02 -14.48
CA LEU A 40 -0.36 -2.42 -13.10
C LEU A 40 1.03 -1.89 -12.61
N PRO A 41 1.14 -1.30 -11.40
CA PRO A 41 2.42 -0.82 -10.91
C PRO A 41 3.35 -2.01 -10.64
N SER A 42 4.67 -1.79 -10.71
CA SER A 42 5.62 -2.90 -10.49
C SER A 42 5.76 -3.25 -9.00
N LYS A 43 5.57 -2.27 -8.12
CA LYS A 43 5.60 -2.44 -6.67
C LYS A 43 4.52 -1.58 -6.03
N VAL A 44 4.02 -2.04 -4.90
CA VAL A 44 3.14 -1.28 -4.01
C VAL A 44 3.79 -1.24 -2.65
N LEU A 45 3.92 -0.05 -2.08
CA LEU A 45 4.33 0.17 -0.71
C LEU A 45 3.08 0.49 0.09
N MET A 46 2.89 -0.22 1.19
CA MET A 46 1.79 0.01 2.12
C MET A 46 2.37 0.46 3.46
N ARG A 47 1.84 1.54 4.01
CA ARG A 47 2.14 2.01 5.35
C ARG A 47 0.86 2.03 6.17
N LEU A 48 0.88 1.35 7.30
CA LEU A 48 -0.21 1.30 8.27
C LEU A 48 0.28 1.93 9.57
N ARG A 49 -0.42 2.95 10.05
CA ARG A 49 -0.20 3.52 11.38
C ARG A 49 -1.32 3.09 12.29
N LEU A 50 -0.96 2.48 13.42
CA LEU A 50 -1.88 2.04 14.45
C LEU A 50 -1.62 2.80 15.73
N ARG A 51 -2.67 3.11 16.50
CA ARG A 51 -2.56 3.61 17.87
C ARG A 51 -2.83 2.46 18.84
N SER A 52 -1.86 2.14 19.69
CA SER A 52 -2.01 1.15 20.75
C SER A 52 -3.01 1.62 21.80
N GLN A 53 -3.49 0.70 22.65
CA GLN A 53 -4.38 1.06 23.77
C GLN A 53 -3.72 1.99 24.79
N SER A 54 -2.39 1.98 24.88
CA SER A 54 -1.61 2.91 25.71
C SER A 54 -1.35 4.27 25.04
N GLY A 55 -1.88 4.49 23.82
CA GLY A 55 -1.81 5.76 23.11
C GLY A 55 -0.57 5.94 22.23
N PHE A 56 0.31 4.94 22.11
CA PHE A 56 1.50 5.01 21.26
C PHE A 56 1.16 4.71 19.80
N GLU A 57 1.80 5.40 18.87
CA GLU A 57 1.65 5.13 17.45
C GLU A 57 2.74 4.17 16.95
N GLU A 58 2.33 3.06 16.36
CA GLU A 58 3.20 2.08 15.72
C GLU A 58 2.99 2.12 14.20
N SER A 59 4.10 2.03 13.46
CA SER A 59 4.08 2.07 11.99
C SER A 59 4.56 0.75 11.41
N PHE A 60 3.70 0.13 10.62
CA PHE A 60 4.00 -1.07 9.85
C PHE A 60 4.17 -0.70 8.38
N THR A 61 5.32 -1.02 7.81
CA THR A 61 5.60 -0.77 6.38
C THR A 61 5.92 -2.09 5.69
N THR A 62 5.24 -2.35 4.57
CA THR A 62 5.53 -3.52 3.73
C THR A 62 5.51 -3.14 2.26
N MET A 63 6.36 -3.78 1.48
CA MET A 63 6.46 -3.59 0.04
C MET A 63 6.16 -4.91 -0.67
N LEU A 64 5.27 -4.84 -1.66
CA LEU A 64 4.81 -5.97 -2.43
C LEU A 64 5.20 -5.76 -3.89
N ALA A 65 5.95 -6.69 -4.47
CA ALA A 65 6.18 -6.72 -5.90
C ALA A 65 4.94 -7.31 -6.58
N LEU A 66 4.40 -6.61 -7.58
CA LEU A 66 3.31 -7.12 -8.40
C LEU A 66 3.91 -7.77 -9.65
N ARG A 67 3.43 -8.97 -9.98
CA ARG A 67 3.79 -9.68 -11.21
C ARG A 67 2.52 -9.77 -12.05
N SER A 68 2.63 -9.44 -13.34
CA SER A 68 1.56 -9.75 -14.31
C SER A 68 1.35 -11.26 -14.31
N ILE A 69 0.13 -11.69 -14.00
CA ILE A 69 -0.26 -13.08 -14.23
C ILE A 69 -0.76 -13.09 -15.68
N ASN A 70 0.13 -13.49 -16.60
CA ASN A 70 -0.26 -13.78 -17.98
C ASN A 70 -1.11 -15.05 -18.02
#